data_AF-A0A1M5KCC8-F1
#
_entry.id   AF-A0A1M5KCC8-F1
#
_cell.length_a   1.000
_cell.length_b   1.000
_cell.length_c   1.000
_cell.angle_alpha   90.00
_cell.angle_beta   90.00
_cell.angle_gamma   90.00
#
_symmetry.space_group_name_H-M   'P 1'
#
loop_
_entity.id
_entity.type
_entity.pdbx_description
1 polymer ?
#
loop_
_entity_poly.entity_id
_entity_poly.type
_entity_poly.pdbx_seq_one_letter_code
_entity_poly.pdbx_strand_id
1 'polypeptide(L)'
;MNNVFREPAEPFTFFGYSDFLILIIINLILYVLLTKQLLKLTRKVKIVVGIFFLIIIPLISTKIELSNVHNKFQIVDGFNVLYILLKIPVWWIIGILNIYIIRIKMKNYC
;
A
#
# COMPACT_ATOMS: atom_id res chain seq x y z
N MET A 1 18.87 26.75 -11.78
CA MET A 1 18.35 27.72 -10.79
C MET A 1 18.05 26.96 -9.50
N ASN A 2 18.83 27.22 -8.44
CA ASN A 2 18.53 26.68 -7.12
C ASN A 2 17.38 27.51 -6.55
N ASN A 3 16.17 26.93 -6.47
CA ASN A 3 15.03 27.59 -5.82
C ASN A 3 15.37 27.85 -4.34
N VAL A 4 15.34 29.13 -3.96
CA VAL A 4 15.73 29.68 -2.65
C VAL A 4 14.55 29.70 -1.67
N PHE A 5 13.32 29.51 -2.14
CA PHE A 5 12.16 29.28 -1.29
C PHE A 5 11.91 27.76 -1.20
N ARG A 6 12.32 27.17 -0.08
CA ARG A 6 12.16 25.74 0.20
C ARG A 6 11.28 25.63 1.43
N GLU A 7 10.05 25.20 1.22
CA GLU A 7 9.06 25.05 2.28
C GLU A 7 9.47 23.88 3.18
N PRO A 8 9.33 24.01 4.52
CA PRO A 8 9.43 22.87 5.41
C PRO A 8 8.36 21.85 5.03
N ALA A 9 8.64 20.56 5.22
CA ALA A 9 7.65 19.53 4.97
C ALA A 9 6.42 19.76 5.86
N GLU A 10 5.26 19.98 5.25
CA GLU A 10 3.99 20.08 5.96
C GLU A 10 3.62 18.73 6.60
N PRO A 11 2.81 18.72 7.69
CA PRO A 11 2.36 17.48 8.32
C PRO A 11 1.67 16.59 7.28
N PHE A 12 2.29 15.44 7.03
CA PHE A 12 1.90 14.53 5.96
C PHE A 12 0.48 13.99 6.14
N THR A 13 -0.26 13.93 5.04
CA THR A 13 -1.49 13.15 4.96
C THR A 13 -1.16 11.67 5.12
N PHE A 14 -1.90 10.97 5.99
CA PHE A 14 -1.71 9.53 6.25
C PHE A 14 -1.74 8.66 4.98
N PHE A 15 -2.43 9.12 3.93
CA PHE A 15 -2.49 8.52 2.59
C PHE A 15 -2.10 9.54 1.53
N GLY A 16 -1.13 9.20 0.68
CA GLY A 16 -0.73 9.98 -0.49
C GLY A 16 -1.46 9.54 -1.76
N TYR A 17 -1.29 10.30 -2.85
CA TYR A 17 -1.87 9.96 -4.17
C TYR A 17 -1.41 8.59 -4.69
N SER A 18 -0.15 8.22 -4.43
CA SER A 18 0.40 6.90 -4.79
C SER A 18 -0.32 5.78 -4.07
N ASP A 19 -0.71 6.00 -2.81
CA ASP A 19 -1.37 4.99 -2.00
C ASP A 19 -2.79 4.70 -2.52
N PHE A 20 -3.52 5.74 -2.93
CA PHE A 20 -4.80 5.59 -3.62
C PHE A 20 -4.66 4.86 -4.95
N LEU A 21 -3.65 5.20 -5.75
CA LEU A 21 -3.39 4.52 -7.02
C LEU A 21 -3.09 3.03 -6.81
N ILE A 22 -2.24 2.70 -5.83
CA ILE A 22 -1.93 1.31 -5.44
C ILE A 22 -3.21 0.59 -5.02
N LEU A 23 -4.05 1.21 -4.18
CA LEU A 23 -5.33 0.64 -3.78
C LEU A 23 -6.26 0.35 -4.95
N ILE A 24 -6.43 1.30 -5.88
CA ILE A 24 -7.29 1.13 -7.06
C ILE A 24 -6.80 -0.05 -7.90
N ILE A 25 -5.50 -0.11 -8.20
CA ILE A 25 -4.91 -1.18 -9.00
C ILE A 25 -5.10 -2.54 -8.34
N ILE A 26 -4.80 -2.66 -7.03
CA ILE A 26 -4.95 -3.92 -6.31
C ILE A 26 -6.40 -4.39 -6.29
N ASN A 27 -7.34 -3.49 -5.99
CA ASN A 27 -8.76 -3.84 -5.96
C ASN A 27 -9.28 -4.24 -7.34
N LEU A 28 -8.81 -3.58 -8.41
CA LEU A 28 -9.17 -3.94 -9.78
C LEU A 28 -8.62 -5.31 -10.17
N ILE A 29 -7.37 -5.62 -9.84
CA ILE A 29 -6.77 -6.94 -10.05
C ILE A 29 -7.56 -8.00 -9.27
N LEU A 30 -7.84 -7.76 -7.99
CA LEU A 30 -8.63 -8.68 -7.16
C LEU A 30 -10.03 -8.91 -7.72
N TYR A 31 -10.71 -7.84 -8.16
CA TYR A 31 -12.01 -7.93 -8.79
C TYR A 31 -11.98 -8.86 -10.01
N VAL A 32 -11.04 -8.63 -10.95
CA VAL A 32 -10.91 -9.45 -12.16
C VAL A 32 -10.60 -10.92 -11.82
N LEU A 33 -9.68 -11.16 -10.88
CA LEU A 33 -9.29 -12.51 -10.47
C LEU A 33 -10.46 -13.27 -9.82
N LEU A 34 -11.28 -12.58 -9.02
CA LEU A 34 -12.47 -13.15 -8.39
C LEU A 34 -13.58 -13.39 -9.41
N THR A 35 -13.87 -12.45 -10.30
CA THR A 35 -14.93 -12.60 -11.31
C THR A 35 -14.64 -13.72 -12.30
N LYS A 36 -13.37 -13.89 -12.69
CA LYS A 36 -12.95 -14.96 -13.61
C LYS A 36 -12.66 -16.29 -12.90
N GLN A 37 -12.89 -16.37 -11.58
CA GLN A 37 -12.61 -17.55 -10.75
C GLN A 37 -11.18 -18.10 -10.91
N LEU A 38 -10.22 -17.23 -11.23
CA LEU A 38 -8.83 -17.62 -11.49
C LEU A 38 -8.06 -17.92 -10.20
N LEU A 39 -8.57 -17.47 -9.06
CA LEU A 39 -8.01 -17.76 -7.74
C LEU A 39 -8.58 -19.05 -7.19
N LYS A 40 -7.72 -20.06 -7.01
CA LYS A 40 -7.99 -21.22 -6.14
C LYS A 40 -7.25 -21.01 -4.82
N LEU A 41 -7.97 -21.06 -3.68
CA LEU A 41 -7.45 -20.71 -2.36
C LEU A 41 -6.63 -21.86 -1.74
N THR A 42 -5.59 -22.30 -2.46
CA THR A 42 -4.63 -23.30 -1.97
C THR A 42 -3.74 -22.69 -0.89
N ARG A 43 -3.10 -23.55 -0.07
CA ARG A 43 -2.18 -23.11 0.98
C ARG A 43 -1.06 -22.20 0.45
N LYS A 44 -0.53 -22.51 -0.74
CA LYS A 44 0.51 -21.72 -1.41
C LYS A 44 -0.01 -20.33 -1.79
N VAL A 45 -1.19 -20.25 -2.41
CA VAL A 45 -1.81 -18.96 -2.80
C VAL A 45 -2.10 -18.08 -1.59
N LYS A 46 -2.58 -18.65 -0.47
CA LYS A 46 -2.79 -17.89 0.77
C LYS A 46 -1.51 -17.24 1.29
N ILE A 47 -0.39 -17.97 1.26
CA ILE A 47 0.92 -17.45 1.68
C ILE A 47 1.37 -16.33 0.75
N VAL A 48 1.27 -16.54 -0.58
CA VAL A 48 1.66 -15.53 -1.58
C VAL A 48 0.82 -14.25 -1.42
N VAL A 49 -0.50 -14.38 -1.30
CA VAL A 49 -1.41 -13.25 -1.08
C VAL A 49 -1.08 -12.55 0.25
N GLY A 50 -0.81 -13.31 1.32
CA GLY A 50 -0.40 -12.75 2.61
C GLY A 50 0.88 -11.94 2.53
N ILE A 51 1.94 -12.49 1.91
CA ILE A 51 3.22 -11.79 1.70
C ILE A 51 3.01 -10.53 0.85
N PHE A 52 2.20 -10.63 -0.20
CA PHE A 52 1.92 -9.51 -1.08
C PHE A 52 1.28 -8.33 -0.32
N PHE A 53 0.25 -8.60 0.48
CA PHE A 53 -0.47 -7.57 1.24
C PHE A 53 0.28 -7.06 2.48
N LEU A 54 0.99 -7.93 3.20
CA LEU A 54 1.60 -7.57 4.48
C LEU A 54 3.04 -7.08 4.36
N ILE A 55 3.72 -7.37 3.25
CA ILE A 55 5.14 -7.03 3.07
C ILE A 55 5.31 -6.18 1.81
N ILE A 56 4.96 -6.71 0.64
CA ILE A 56 5.30 -6.09 -0.64
C ILE A 56 4.63 -4.71 -0.79
N ILE A 57 3.31 -4.64 -0.56
CA ILE A 57 2.56 -3.39 -0.72
C ILE A 57 3.03 -2.29 0.26
N PRO A 58 3.14 -2.52 1.58
CA PRO A 58 3.68 -1.52 2.50
C PRO A 58 5.08 -1.04 2.11
N LEU A 59 5.97 -1.95 1.68
CA LEU A 59 7.32 -1.58 1.25
C LEU A 59 7.33 -0.72 -0.01
N ILE A 60 6.48 -1.03 -1.01
CA ILE A 60 6.37 -0.23 -2.23
C ILE A 60 5.83 1.17 -1.90
N SER A 61 4.75 1.25 -1.13
CA SER A 61 4.15 2.53 -0.71
C SER A 61 5.14 3.41 0.05
N THR A 62 5.80 2.85 1.07
CA THR A 62 6.78 3.61 1.87
C THR A 62 8.00 4.02 1.06
N LYS A 63 8.48 3.17 0.13
CA LYS A 63 9.61 3.52 -0.73
C LYS A 63 9.29 4.64 -1.71
N ILE A 64 8.10 4.65 -2.31
CA ILE A 64 7.64 5.73 -3.19
C ILE A 64 7.59 7.03 -2.42
N GLU A 65 6.97 7.01 -1.23
CA GLU A 65 6.84 8.22 -0.43
C GLU A 65 8.20 8.73 0.06
N LEU A 66 9.08 7.83 0.50
CA LEU A 66 10.43 8.19 0.89
C LEU A 66 11.19 8.87 -0.26
N SER A 67 11.08 8.32 -1.49
CA SER A 67 11.68 8.93 -2.67
C SER A 67 11.09 10.31 -2.99
N ASN A 68 9.77 10.47 -2.86
CA ASN A 68 9.10 11.75 -3.11
C ASN A 68 9.56 12.81 -2.11
N VAL A 69 9.67 12.45 -0.83
CA VAL A 69 10.08 13.37 0.24
C VAL A 69 11.52 13.83 0.03
N HIS A 70 12.45 12.93 -0.28
CA HIS A 70 13.86 13.29 -0.52
C HIS A 70 14.06 14.08 -1.82
N ASN A 71 13.20 13.90 -2.82
CA ASN A 71 13.27 14.66 -4.06
C ASN A 71 12.63 16.05 -3.94
N LYS A 72 11.59 16.20 -3.11
CA LYS A 72 10.83 17.45 -2.96
C LYS A 72 11.43 18.40 -1.92
N PHE A 73 11.94 17.86 -0.81
CA PHE A 73 12.43 18.66 0.32
C PHE A 73 13.94 18.47 0.51
N GLN A 74 14.66 19.57 0.76
CA GLN A 74 16.10 19.50 1.01
C GLN A 74 16.43 19.02 2.43
N ILE A 75 15.53 19.24 3.38
CA ILE A 75 15.68 18.84 4.79
C ILE A 75 14.56 17.85 5.09
N VAL A 76 14.95 16.61 5.41
CA VAL A 76 14.03 15.55 5.83
C VAL A 76 14.30 15.27 7.30
N ASP A 77 13.36 15.62 8.17
CA ASP A 77 13.45 15.34 9.60
C ASP A 77 12.99 13.90 9.93
N GLY A 78 13.42 13.37 11.08
CA GLY A 78 13.07 12.03 11.56
C GLY A 78 11.57 11.82 11.73
N PHE A 79 10.81 12.88 12.04
CA PHE A 79 9.35 12.80 12.10
C PHE A 79 8.72 12.48 10.74
N ASN A 80 9.26 13.02 9.63
CA ASN A 80 8.74 12.71 8.29
C ASN A 80 8.93 11.22 7.97
N VAL A 81 10.08 10.66 8.33
CA VAL A 81 10.37 9.23 8.16
C VAL A 81 9.46 8.39 9.05
N LEU A 82 9.24 8.82 10.29
CA LEU A 82 8.34 8.15 11.23
C LEU A 82 6.90 8.09 10.68
N TYR A 83 6.38 9.19 10.13
CA TYR A 83 5.04 9.21 9.51
C TYR A 83 4.94 8.25 8.33
N ILE A 84 5.98 8.14 7.51
CA ILE A 84 6.04 7.16 6.41
C ILE A 84 5.99 5.74 6.98
N LEU A 85 6.74 5.44 8.04
CA LEU A 85 6.74 4.13 8.68
C LEU A 85 5.38 3.78 9.31
N LEU A 86 4.68 4.76 9.88
CA LEU A 86 3.33 4.58 10.43
C LEU A 86 2.27 4.24 9.38
N LYS A 87 2.57 4.37 8.08
CA LYS A 87 1.71 3.83 7.02
C LYS A 87 1.67 2.29 7.00
N ILE A 88 2.72 1.61 7.49
CA ILE A 88 2.81 0.15 7.45
C ILE A 88 1.65 -0.53 8.21
N PRO A 89 1.36 -0.17 9.48
CA PRO A 89 0.19 -0.69 10.18
C PRO A 89 -1.14 -0.47 9.44
N VAL A 90 -1.31 0.67 8.76
CA VAL A 90 -2.53 0.96 8.00
C VAL A 90 -2.67 0.02 6.80
N TRP A 91 -1.56 -0.22 6.09
CA TRP A 91 -1.53 -1.21 5.01
C TRP A 91 -1.80 -2.64 5.50
N TRP A 92 -1.38 -3.00 6.71
CA TRP A 92 -1.73 -4.30 7.29
C TRP A 92 -3.22 -4.44 7.52
N ILE A 93 -3.88 -3.42 8.06
CA ILE A 93 -5.34 -3.43 8.27
C ILE A 93 -6.07 -3.61 6.93
N ILE A 94 -5.68 -2.82 5.92
CA ILE A 94 -6.23 -2.92 4.56
C ILE A 94 -5.98 -4.31 3.96
N GLY A 95 -4.78 -4.85 4.13
CA GLY A 95 -4.39 -6.17 3.64
C GLY A 95 -5.22 -7.29 4.26
N ILE A 96 -5.41 -7.25 5.58
CA ILE A 96 -6.25 -8.21 6.32
C ILE A 96 -7.70 -8.15 5.85
N LEU A 97 -8.25 -6.94 5.65
CA LEU A 97 -9.60 -6.75 5.11
C LEU A 97 -9.74 -7.36 3.71
N ASN A 98 -8.78 -7.13 2.81
CA ASN A 98 -8.78 -7.73 1.47
C ASN A 98 -8.72 -9.26 1.52
N ILE A 99 -7.85 -9.83 2.35
CA ILE A 99 -7.75 -11.28 2.53
C ILE A 99 -9.08 -11.86 3.05
N TYR A 100 -9.73 -11.15 3.98
CA TYR A 100 -11.02 -11.55 4.52
C TYR A 100 -12.13 -11.53 3.44
N ILE A 101 -12.19 -10.48 2.62
CA ILE A 101 -13.15 -10.37 1.50
C ILE A 101 -12.96 -11.50 0.49
N ILE A 102 -11.71 -11.79 0.11
CA ILE A 102 -11.38 -12.92 -0.79
C ILE A 102 -11.92 -14.22 -0.21
N ARG A 103 -11.70 -14.46 1.09
CA ARG A 103 -12.17 -15.67 1.77
C ARG A 103 -13.69 -15.80 1.74
N ILE A 104 -14.44 -14.72 2.00
CA ILE A 104 -15.91 -14.73 1.95
C ILE A 104 -16.39 -15.00 0.53
N LYS A 105 -15.93 -14.22 -0.44
CA LYS A 105 -16.35 -14.34 -1.84
C LYS A 105 -16.09 -15.75 -2.37
N MET A 106 -14.94 -16.34 -2.05
CA MET A 106 -14.61 -17.70 -2.48
C MET A 106 -15.46 -18.79 -1.82
N LYS A 107 -15.89 -18.62 -0.57
CA LYS A 107 -16.79 -19.58 0.09
C LYS A 107 -18.14 -19.65 -0.62
N ASN A 108 -18.62 -18.56 -1.22
CA ASN A 108 -19.91 -18.54 -1.92
C ASN A 108 -19.89 -19.27 -3.28
N TYR A 109 -18.71 -19.69 -3.79
CA TYR A 109 -18.56 -20.40 -5.06
C TYR A 109 -18.23 -21.90 -4.89
N CYS A 110 -18.09 -22.38 -3.66
CA CYS A 110 -17.92 -23.81 -3.32
C CYS A 110 -19.19 -24.34 -2.67
#